data_AF-A0A2D9T5B6-F1
#
_entry.id   AF-A0A2D9T5B6-F1
#
_cell.length_a   1.000
_cell.length_b   1.000
_cell.length_c   1.000
_cell.angle_alpha   90.00
_cell.angle_beta   90.00
_cell.angle_gamma   90.00
#
_symmetry.space_group_name_H-M   'P 1'
#
loop_
_entity.id
_entity.type
_entity.pdbx_description
1 polymer ?
#
loop_
_entity_poly.entity_id
_entity_poly.type
_entity_poly.pdbx_seq_one_letter_code
_entity_poly.pdbx_strand_id
1 'polypeptide(L)'
;MTAHSQLLRTRRKRPTLRDMKVVQDLSTDDRLARHRRDVFDAYVAERALSRRLAILLELVLEGARGPILCHGLRTDDAGLQRMEREFSWAAGISVYVAAMEVLERASHARRTMPPVAR
;
A
#
# COMPACT_ATOMS: atom_id res chain seq x y z
N MET A 1 -57.65 -26.26 23.43
CA MET A 1 -57.39 -27.10 22.24
C MET A 1 -56.32 -26.40 21.42
N THR A 2 -55.04 -26.62 21.75
CA THR A 2 -54.04 -27.50 21.07
C THR A 2 -53.43 -26.92 19.78
N ALA A 3 -52.11 -27.15 19.65
CA ALA A 3 -51.26 -27.03 18.45
C ALA A 3 -50.66 -25.64 18.13
N HIS A 4 -49.42 -25.46 17.70
CA HIS A 4 -48.22 -26.32 17.63
C HIS A 4 -47.03 -25.41 17.29
N SER A 5 -45.86 -25.77 17.80
CA SER A 5 -44.51 -25.32 17.47
C SER A 5 -44.27 -25.01 15.99
N GLN A 6 -43.57 -23.90 15.68
CA GLN A 6 -42.56 -23.89 14.59
C GLN A 6 -41.37 -22.99 14.95
N LEU A 7 -40.37 -23.65 15.55
CA LEU A 7 -38.98 -23.21 15.60
C LEU A 7 -38.45 -23.05 14.17
N LEU A 8 -38.36 -21.82 13.66
CA LEU A 8 -37.55 -21.54 12.49
C LEU A 8 -36.08 -21.47 12.93
N ARG A 9 -35.47 -22.65 12.93
CA ARG A 9 -34.03 -22.84 12.76
C ARG A 9 -33.56 -21.98 11.59
N THR A 10 -32.92 -20.85 11.89
CA THR A 10 -32.04 -20.17 10.93
C THR A 10 -30.89 -21.13 10.64
N ARG A 11 -31.03 -21.89 9.55
CA ARG A 11 -29.93 -22.69 9.00
C ARG A 11 -28.78 -21.73 8.72
N ARG A 12 -27.74 -21.76 9.56
CA ARG A 12 -26.43 -21.22 9.21
C ARG A 12 -26.01 -21.93 7.91
N LYS A 13 -26.17 -21.25 6.77
CA LYS A 13 -25.61 -21.70 5.49
C LYS A 13 -24.11 -21.88 5.73
N ARG A 14 -23.62 -23.11 5.59
CA ARG A 14 -22.17 -23.34 5.56
C ARG A 14 -21.64 -22.56 4.36
N PRO A 15 -20.65 -21.66 4.54
CA PRO A 15 -20.03 -20.95 3.43
C PRO A 15 -19.56 -21.98 2.40
N THR A 16 -19.90 -21.76 1.15
CA THR A 16 -19.52 -22.65 0.06
C THR A 16 -18.02 -22.51 -0.22
N LEU A 17 -17.40 -23.50 -0.88
CA LEU A 17 -15.98 -23.41 -1.29
C LEU A 17 -15.67 -22.16 -2.15
N ARG A 18 -16.67 -21.61 -2.84
CA ARG A 18 -16.56 -20.33 -3.56
C ARG A 18 -16.45 -19.14 -2.60
N ASP A 19 -17.20 -19.14 -1.50
CA ASP A 19 -17.17 -18.08 -0.48
C ASP A 19 -15.85 -18.11 0.30
N MET A 20 -15.28 -19.29 0.54
CA MET A 20 -13.96 -19.42 1.19
C MET A 20 -12.81 -18.93 0.31
N LYS A 21 -12.92 -19.08 -1.02
CA LYS A 21 -11.92 -18.60 -1.98
C LYS A 21 -11.88 -17.06 -2.05
N VAL A 22 -13.05 -16.40 -2.03
CA VAL A 22 -13.14 -14.93 -2.04
C VAL A 22 -12.52 -14.31 -0.78
N VAL A 23 -12.68 -14.94 0.39
CA VAL A 23 -12.07 -14.46 1.64
C VAL A 23 -10.55 -14.63 1.65
N GLN A 24 -10.02 -15.69 1.01
CA GLN A 24 -8.56 -15.91 0.89
C GLN A 24 -7.90 -14.93 -0.09
N ASP A 25 -8.55 -14.61 -1.21
CA ASP A 25 -8.04 -13.65 -2.19
C ASP A 25 -8.00 -12.22 -1.59
N LEU A 26 -9.05 -11.80 -0.88
CA LEU A 26 -9.06 -10.52 -0.14
C LEU A 26 -7.98 -10.47 0.96
N SER A 27 -7.77 -11.57 1.70
CA SER A 27 -6.73 -11.66 2.72
C SER A 27 -5.32 -11.55 2.16
N THR A 28 -5.11 -11.93 0.89
CA THR A 28 -3.80 -11.88 0.23
C THR A 28 -3.52 -10.46 -0.26
N ASP A 29 -4.52 -9.80 -0.83
CA ASP A 29 -4.42 -8.40 -1.27
C ASP A 29 -4.21 -7.45 -0.09
N ASP A 30 -4.91 -7.64 1.03
CA ASP A 30 -4.72 -6.84 2.25
C ASP A 30 -3.34 -7.04 2.89
N ARG A 31 -2.77 -8.25 2.77
CA ARG A 31 -1.40 -8.53 3.23
C ARG A 31 -0.37 -7.84 2.33
N LEU A 32 -0.57 -7.88 1.02
CA LEU A 32 0.31 -7.22 0.05
C LEU A 32 0.27 -5.69 0.19
N ALA A 33 -0.90 -5.11 0.40
CA ALA A 33 -1.07 -3.68 0.62
C ALA A 33 -0.37 -3.21 1.90
N ARG A 34 -0.58 -3.93 3.03
CA ARG A 34 0.13 -3.66 4.29
C ARG A 34 1.64 -3.77 4.13
N HIS A 35 2.11 -4.82 3.46
CA HIS A 35 3.55 -5.03 3.28
C HIS A 35 4.21 -3.92 2.47
N ARG A 36 3.56 -3.43 1.40
CA ARG A 36 4.05 -2.27 0.64
C ARG A 36 4.12 -1.02 1.51
N ARG A 37 3.14 -0.83 2.40
CA ARG A 37 3.12 0.28 3.35
C ARG A 37 4.26 0.20 4.36
N ASP A 38 4.52 -0.98 4.92
CA ASP A 38 5.60 -1.19 5.88
C ASP A 38 6.97 -0.86 5.26
N VAL A 39 7.23 -1.28 4.02
CA VAL A 39 8.48 -0.98 3.30
C VAL A 39 8.63 0.52 3.04
N PHE A 40 7.53 1.19 2.66
CA PHE A 40 7.51 2.63 2.46
C PHE A 40 7.79 3.38 3.77
N ASP A 41 7.08 3.04 4.86
CA ASP A 41 7.23 3.72 6.15
C ASP A 41 8.62 3.47 6.75
N ALA A 42 9.18 2.27 6.58
CA ALA A 42 10.57 1.97 6.97
C ALA A 42 11.58 2.83 6.19
N TYR A 43 11.40 3.00 4.89
CA TYR A 43 12.26 3.86 4.07
C TYR A 43 12.18 5.32 4.49
N VAL A 44 10.96 5.83 4.73
CA VAL A 44 10.72 7.19 5.21
C VAL A 44 11.43 7.44 6.54
N ALA A 45 11.36 6.48 7.46
CA ALA A 45 12.03 6.56 8.75
C ALA A 45 13.56 6.50 8.62
N GLU A 46 14.09 5.56 7.83
CA GLU A 46 15.54 5.39 7.60
C GLU A 46 16.19 6.66 7.02
N ARG A 47 15.51 7.30 6.08
CA ARG A 47 15.98 8.55 5.44
C ARG A 47 15.54 9.82 6.18
N ALA A 48 14.88 9.68 7.33
CA ALA A 48 14.33 10.79 8.12
C ALA A 48 13.54 11.81 7.28
N LEU A 49 12.73 11.32 6.34
CA LEU A 49 12.00 12.20 5.42
C LEU A 49 10.90 12.95 6.18
N SER A 50 10.79 14.25 5.91
CA SER A 50 9.65 15.02 6.37
C SER A 50 8.36 14.52 5.72
N ARG A 51 7.21 14.77 6.36
CA ARG A 51 5.90 14.37 5.82
C ARG A 51 5.69 14.84 4.38
N ARG A 52 6.14 16.04 4.04
CA ARG A 52 6.02 16.61 2.69
C ARG A 52 6.83 15.83 1.66
N LEU A 53 8.04 15.39 2.02
CA LEU A 53 8.91 14.60 1.15
C LEU A 53 8.43 13.14 1.03
N ALA A 54 7.82 12.60 2.09
CA ALA A 54 7.16 11.30 2.05
C ALA A 54 5.98 11.30 1.06
N ILE A 55 5.14 12.36 1.06
CA ILE A 55 4.04 12.50 0.10
C ILE A 55 4.56 12.60 -1.34
N LEU A 56 5.66 13.34 -1.56
CA LEU A 56 6.31 13.39 -2.87
C LEU A 56 6.71 11.99 -3.36
N LEU A 57 7.35 11.19 -2.50
CA LEU A 57 7.75 9.82 -2.83
C LEU A 57 6.54 8.91 -3.08
N GLU A 58 5.49 9.02 -2.27
CA GLU A 58 4.24 8.25 -2.41
C GLU A 58 3.58 8.51 -3.77
N LEU A 59 3.42 9.79 -4.16
CA LEU A 59 2.86 10.15 -5.45
C LEU A 59 3.70 9.66 -6.62
N VAL A 60 5.04 9.70 -6.50
CA VAL A 60 5.95 9.16 -7.53
C VAL A 60 5.82 7.63 -7.63
N LEU A 61 5.64 6.92 -6.52
CA LEU A 61 5.38 5.47 -6.49
C LEU A 61 4.05 5.10 -7.15
N GLU A 62 3.04 5.98 -7.04
CA GLU A 62 1.76 5.86 -7.76
C GLU A 62 1.87 6.20 -9.25
N GLY A 63 3.04 6.66 -9.70
CA GLY A 63 3.32 6.98 -11.09
C GLY A 63 3.02 8.42 -11.49
N ALA A 64 2.70 9.30 -10.53
CA ALA A 64 2.48 10.72 -10.81
C ALA A 64 3.77 11.39 -11.32
N ARG A 65 3.62 12.24 -12.35
CA ARG A 65 4.73 12.99 -12.97
C ARG A 65 4.27 14.37 -13.41
N GLY A 66 5.22 15.31 -13.47
CA GLY A 66 5.01 16.66 -14.01
C GLY A 66 3.75 17.32 -13.43
N PRO A 67 2.79 17.76 -14.29
CA PRO A 67 1.59 18.47 -13.81
C PRO A 67 0.74 17.70 -12.79
N ILE A 68 0.68 16.37 -12.86
CA ILE A 68 -0.07 15.54 -11.90
C ILE A 68 0.58 15.62 -10.52
N LEU A 69 1.92 15.59 -10.49
CA LEU A 69 2.69 15.68 -9.26
C LEU A 69 2.56 17.08 -8.64
N CYS A 70 2.64 18.14 -9.46
CA CYS A 70 2.39 19.52 -9.05
C CYS A 70 0.99 19.69 -8.44
N HIS A 71 -0.05 19.13 -9.08
CA HIS A 71 -1.42 19.16 -8.56
C HIS A 71 -1.55 18.42 -7.22
N GLY A 72 -1.04 17.18 -7.13
CA GLY A 72 -1.08 16.37 -5.90
C GLY A 72 -0.35 17.03 -4.73
N LEU A 73 0.73 17.74 -5.01
CA LEU A 73 1.53 18.47 -4.01
C LEU A 73 1.06 19.91 -3.77
N ARG A 74 0.05 20.38 -4.53
CA ARG A 74 -0.47 21.76 -4.50
C ARG A 74 0.64 22.79 -4.65
N THR A 75 1.52 22.57 -5.62
CA THR A 75 2.68 23.41 -5.91
C THR A 75 2.77 23.69 -7.42
N ASP A 76 3.56 24.68 -7.80
CA ASP A 76 4.00 24.90 -9.17
C ASP A 76 5.30 24.12 -9.48
N ASP A 77 5.76 24.21 -10.73
CA ASP A 77 6.98 23.53 -11.19
C ASP A 77 8.23 23.98 -10.40
N ALA A 78 8.32 25.27 -10.06
CA ALA A 78 9.44 25.80 -9.29
C ALA A 78 9.47 25.23 -7.86
N GLY A 79 8.31 25.08 -7.24
CA GLY A 79 8.17 24.46 -5.93
C GLY A 79 8.36 22.94 -5.98
N LEU A 80 7.96 22.26 -7.06
CA LEU A 80 8.28 20.85 -7.27
C LEU A 80 9.80 20.64 -7.37
N GLN A 81 10.50 21.42 -8.20
CA GLN A 81 11.96 21.35 -8.31
C GLN A 81 12.66 21.63 -6.97
N ARG A 82 12.13 22.55 -6.17
CA ARG A 82 12.65 22.81 -4.83
C ARG A 82 12.49 21.59 -3.92
N MET A 83 11.31 20.98 -3.93
CA MET A 83 11.06 19.76 -3.15
C MET A 83 11.93 18.59 -3.61
N GLU A 84 12.16 18.41 -4.91
CA GLU A 84 13.05 17.37 -5.42
C GLU A 84 14.51 17.58 -4.95
N ARG A 85 14.98 18.84 -4.88
CA ARG A 85 16.28 19.17 -4.30
C ARG A 85 16.34 18.91 -2.80
N GLU A 86 15.32 19.33 -2.05
CA GLU A 86 15.21 19.04 -0.62
C GLU A 86 15.19 17.53 -0.36
N PHE A 87 14.44 16.78 -1.17
CA PHE A 87 14.45 15.32 -1.16
C PHE A 87 15.85 14.77 -1.39
N SER A 88 16.54 15.25 -2.43
CA SER A 88 17.88 14.79 -2.75
C SER A 88 18.90 15.09 -1.66
N TRP A 89 18.77 16.20 -0.95
CA TRP A 89 19.62 16.51 0.20
C TRP A 89 19.32 15.60 1.40
N ALA A 90 18.05 15.30 1.66
CA ALA A 90 17.65 14.44 2.78
C ALA A 90 18.01 12.95 2.52
N ALA A 91 17.68 12.43 1.33
CA ALA A 91 17.84 11.02 0.99
C ALA A 91 19.22 10.69 0.39
N GLY A 92 19.97 11.69 -0.10
CA GLY A 92 21.23 11.51 -0.82
C GLY A 92 21.08 11.06 -2.28
N ILE A 93 19.85 10.88 -2.76
CA ILE A 93 19.50 10.42 -4.12
C ILE A 93 18.23 11.09 -4.61
N SER A 94 17.96 11.03 -5.92
CA SER A 94 16.71 11.58 -6.46
C SER A 94 15.47 10.78 -6.03
N VAL A 95 14.31 11.44 -5.99
CA VAL A 95 13.03 10.80 -5.62
C VAL A 95 12.70 9.60 -6.53
N TYR A 96 13.05 9.66 -7.82
CA TYR A 96 12.79 8.56 -8.75
C TYR A 96 13.65 7.33 -8.46
N VAL A 97 14.92 7.52 -8.08
CA VAL A 97 15.80 6.41 -7.68
C VAL A 97 15.31 5.82 -6.36
N ALA A 98 14.91 6.67 -5.40
CA ALA A 98 14.31 6.22 -4.15
C ALA A 98 13.02 5.39 -4.38
N ALA A 99 12.16 5.81 -5.31
CA ALA A 99 10.96 5.07 -5.66
C ALA A 99 11.29 3.67 -6.20
N MET A 100 12.30 3.56 -7.07
CA MET A 100 12.76 2.26 -7.56
C MET A 100 13.32 1.37 -6.44
N GLU A 101 14.09 1.95 -5.52
CA GLU A 101 14.63 1.24 -4.35
C GLU A 101 13.51 0.68 -3.46
N VAL A 102 12.47 1.48 -3.20
CA VAL A 102 11.29 1.04 -2.43
C VAL A 102 10.56 -0.11 -3.14
N LEU A 103 10.36 -0.02 -4.46
CA LEU A 103 9.74 -1.09 -5.25
C LEU A 103 10.58 -2.37 -5.25
N GLU A 104 11.89 -2.25 -5.32
CA GLU A 104 12.81 -3.39 -5.26
C GLU A 104 12.79 -4.06 -3.88
N ARG A 105 12.86 -3.27 -2.79
CA ARG A 105 12.73 -3.76 -1.41
C ARG A 105 11.39 -4.50 -1.21
N ALA A 106 10.29 -3.94 -1.71
CA ALA A 106 8.97 -4.57 -1.63
C ALA A 106 8.89 -5.87 -2.47
N SER A 107 9.52 -5.89 -3.64
CA SER A 107 9.61 -7.09 -4.49
C SER A 107 10.45 -8.19 -3.82
N HIS A 108 11.59 -7.84 -3.23
CA HIS A 108 12.45 -8.78 -2.53
C HIS A 108 11.75 -9.37 -1.31
N ALA A 109 11.16 -8.51 -0.47
CA ALA A 109 10.48 -8.94 0.74
C ALA A 109 9.24 -9.82 0.43
N ARG A 110 8.54 -9.59 -0.69
CA ARG A 110 7.51 -10.52 -1.18
C ARG A 110 8.07 -11.91 -1.54
N ARG A 111 9.27 -12.00 -2.10
CA ARG A 111 9.88 -13.29 -2.50
C ARG A 111 10.38 -14.10 -1.30
N THR A 112 10.74 -13.43 -0.21
CA THR A 112 11.23 -14.08 1.02
C THR A 112 10.11 -14.44 1.99
N MET A 113 8.88 -13.95 1.78
CA MET A 113 7.72 -14.41 2.56
C MET A 113 7.46 -15.90 2.30
N PRO A 114 7.32 -16.72 3.37
CA PRO A 114 7.01 -18.14 3.22
C PRO A 114 5.69 -18.29 2.44
N PRO A 115 5.60 -19.27 1.52
CA PRO A 115 4.40 -19.46 0.72
C PRO A 115 3.22 -19.69 1.65
N VAL A 116 2.12 -18.99 1.40
CA VAL A 116 0.85 -19.23 2.10
C VAL A 116 0.46 -20.68 1.79
N ALA A 117 0.55 -21.56 2.79
CA ALA A 117 0.13 -22.95 2.67
C ALA A 117 -1.33 -22.97 2.19
N ARG A 118 -1.55 -23.60 1.02
CA ARG A 118 -2.87 -23.79 0.41
C ARG A 118 -3.60 -24.96 1.05
#